data_AF-A0A382IKA3-F1
#
_entry.id   AF-A0A382IKA3-F1
#
_cell.length_a   1.000
_cell.length_b   1.000
_cell.length_c   1.000
_cell.angle_alpha   90.00
_cell.angle_beta   90.00
_cell.angle_gamma   90.00
#
_symmetry.space_group_name_H-M   'P 1'
#
loop_
_entity.id
_entity.type
_entity.pdbx_description
1 polymer ?
#
loop_
_entity_poly.entity_id
_entity_poly.type
_entity_poly.pdbx_seq_one_letter_code
_entity_poly.pdbx_strand_id
1 'polypeptide(L)'
;MIYEPDYKNVNNIPKSGLLVFAHRGFGNYGPDNSLAAVRMAIEAEIDGVDLDGQMTVDGKLVIYHDPKLDRLTDGTGSLKEKTLAQLKELDLGFKFHEKFRGEKISTYEEILKEVNGRLKIFVELKTSTIGSDSSEDIAVGLIQKYNAHDWAYLSSFNPFVLYRIKKLDEKVNTMFIFKDVNVDPEILKEIHPTDTKGIPWMLRNEFCRSLIRRWTKPDFLS
;
A
#
# COMPACT_ATOMS: atom_id res chain seq x y z
N MET A 1 -16.12 -19.32 3.61
CA MET A 1 -16.87 -18.37 4.47
C MET A 1 -16.29 -17.00 4.21
N ILE A 2 -17.12 -15.98 3.97
CA ILE A 2 -16.66 -14.59 3.95
C ILE A 2 -16.53 -14.16 5.41
N TYR A 3 -15.34 -13.74 5.84
CA TYR A 3 -15.12 -13.21 7.18
C TYR A 3 -15.79 -11.83 7.27
N GLU A 4 -16.83 -11.72 8.11
CA GLU A 4 -17.55 -10.47 8.37
C GLU A 4 -17.23 -9.98 9.79
N PRO A 5 -16.24 -9.10 9.97
CA PRO A 5 -15.89 -8.61 11.29
C PRO A 5 -16.98 -7.69 11.87
N ASP A 6 -17.31 -7.85 13.16
CA ASP A 6 -18.27 -7.01 13.88
C ASP A 6 -17.62 -5.73 14.43
N TYR A 7 -17.28 -4.78 13.54
CA TYR A 7 -16.78 -3.47 13.96
C TYR A 7 -17.95 -2.52 14.27
N LYS A 8 -18.19 -2.28 15.58
CA LYS A 8 -19.19 -1.32 16.05
C LYS A 8 -18.93 0.08 15.47
N ASN A 9 -19.95 0.66 14.84
CA ASN A 9 -19.93 1.98 14.17
C ASN A 9 -19.07 2.07 12.90
N VAL A 10 -18.69 0.94 12.29
CA VAL A 10 -17.95 0.92 11.02
C VAL A 10 -18.47 -0.12 10.03
N ASN A 11 -19.40 -0.98 10.44
CA ASN A 11 -20.13 -1.87 9.55
C ASN A 11 -21.23 -1.13 8.76
N ASN A 12 -20.80 -0.11 8.04
CA ASN A 12 -21.43 0.30 6.79
C ASN A 12 -20.71 -0.43 5.66
N ILE A 13 -20.56 -1.77 5.71
CA ILE A 13 -20.25 -2.52 4.49
C ILE A 13 -21.53 -2.37 3.67
N PRO A 14 -21.55 -1.50 2.65
CA PRO A 14 -22.76 -1.34 1.89
C PRO A 14 -22.98 -2.68 1.17
N LYS A 15 -24.23 -3.05 0.88
CA LYS A 15 -24.50 -4.16 -0.06
C LYS A 15 -23.94 -3.89 -1.49
N SER A 16 -23.16 -2.82 -1.68
CA SER A 16 -22.36 -2.60 -2.87
C SER A 16 -21.40 -3.76 -3.04
N GLY A 17 -21.26 -4.23 -4.29
CA GLY A 17 -20.56 -5.46 -4.64
C GLY A 17 -19.20 -5.61 -3.95
N LEU A 18 -18.86 -6.87 -3.67
CA LEU A 18 -17.52 -7.29 -3.27
C LEU A 18 -16.51 -6.68 -4.24
N LEU A 19 -15.61 -5.85 -3.73
CA LEU A 19 -14.49 -5.32 -4.51
C LEU A 19 -13.31 -6.29 -4.41
N VAL A 20 -12.66 -6.55 -5.54
CA VAL A 20 -11.50 -7.41 -5.66
C VAL A 20 -10.26 -6.55 -5.91
N PHE A 21 -9.36 -6.54 -4.94
CA PHE A 21 -8.07 -5.85 -5.04
C PHE A 21 -6.94 -6.85 -5.17
N ALA A 22 -6.04 -6.62 -6.14
CA ALA A 22 -4.84 -7.43 -6.26
C ALA A 22 -3.74 -6.91 -5.32
N HIS A 23 -3.49 -7.68 -4.26
CA HIS A 23 -2.42 -7.40 -3.29
C HIS A 23 -1.05 -7.39 -3.98
N ARG A 24 -0.29 -6.30 -3.76
CA ARG A 24 1.00 -5.97 -4.40
C ARG A 24 0.95 -5.95 -5.93
N GLY A 25 -0.21 -5.72 -6.52
CA GLY A 25 -0.39 -5.78 -7.97
C GLY A 25 -0.21 -7.19 -8.54
N PHE A 26 -1.04 -8.14 -8.13
CA PHE A 26 -1.10 -9.47 -8.74
C PHE A 26 0.15 -10.34 -8.50
N GLY A 27 0.74 -10.22 -7.30
CA GLY A 27 2.04 -10.74 -6.87
C GLY A 27 2.35 -12.25 -6.96
N ASN A 28 1.49 -13.03 -7.61
CA ASN A 28 1.74 -14.44 -7.94
C ASN A 28 1.94 -14.68 -9.45
N TYR A 29 1.61 -13.71 -10.30
CA TYR A 29 1.64 -13.85 -11.76
C TYR A 29 2.64 -12.91 -12.43
N GLY A 30 3.24 -12.01 -11.66
CA GLY A 30 4.31 -11.11 -12.09
C GLY A 30 4.97 -10.43 -10.89
N PRO A 31 5.93 -9.53 -11.13
CA PRO A 31 6.71 -8.92 -10.06
C PRO A 31 5.84 -8.05 -9.15
N ASP A 32 5.84 -8.33 -7.84
CA ASP A 32 5.19 -7.49 -6.82
C ASP A 32 5.53 -6.00 -7.04
N ASN A 33 4.56 -5.12 -6.79
CA ASN A 33 4.77 -3.67 -6.72
C ASN A 33 5.37 -3.06 -8.01
N SER A 34 5.02 -3.61 -9.17
CA SER A 34 5.56 -3.20 -10.47
C SER A 34 4.52 -2.62 -11.42
N LEU A 35 4.96 -2.02 -12.54
CA LEU A 35 4.04 -1.59 -13.59
C LEU A 35 3.44 -2.78 -14.32
N ALA A 36 4.23 -3.85 -14.52
CA ALA A 36 3.73 -5.10 -15.09
C ALA A 36 2.58 -5.68 -14.25
N ALA A 37 2.74 -5.69 -12.94
CA ALA A 37 1.73 -6.03 -11.94
C ALA A 37 0.42 -5.24 -12.11
N VAL A 38 0.55 -3.91 -12.19
CA VAL A 38 -0.59 -2.99 -12.39
C VAL A 38 -1.27 -3.20 -13.74
N ARG A 39 -0.49 -3.40 -14.82
CA ARG A 39 -1.04 -3.65 -16.16
C ARG A 39 -1.86 -4.94 -16.21
N MET A 40 -1.38 -6.01 -15.57
CA MET A 40 -2.16 -7.25 -15.47
C MET A 40 -3.48 -7.03 -14.71
N ALA A 41 -3.48 -6.23 -13.65
CA ALA A 41 -4.72 -5.90 -12.94
C ALA A 41 -5.69 -5.11 -13.82
N ILE A 42 -5.19 -4.16 -14.63
CA ILE A 42 -6.00 -3.43 -15.61
C ILE A 42 -6.59 -4.39 -16.64
N GLU A 43 -5.78 -5.28 -17.21
CA GLU A 43 -6.19 -6.27 -18.21
C GLU A 43 -7.20 -7.30 -17.65
N ALA A 44 -7.11 -7.61 -16.35
CA ALA A 44 -8.01 -8.51 -15.67
C ALA A 44 -9.34 -7.85 -15.24
N GLU A 45 -9.51 -6.55 -15.47
CA GLU A 45 -10.72 -5.78 -15.13
C GLU A 45 -11.15 -5.93 -13.65
N ILE A 46 -10.18 -6.07 -12.73
CA ILE A 46 -10.46 -6.07 -11.29
C ILE A 46 -10.67 -4.65 -10.76
N ASP A 47 -11.20 -4.52 -9.54
CA ASP A 47 -11.56 -3.21 -8.98
C ASP A 47 -10.36 -2.33 -8.64
N GLY A 48 -9.23 -2.95 -8.28
CA GLY A 48 -8.05 -2.18 -7.90
C GLY A 48 -6.80 -2.98 -7.56
N VAL A 49 -5.77 -2.25 -7.16
CA VAL A 49 -4.49 -2.79 -6.67
C VAL A 49 -4.15 -2.20 -5.31
N ASP A 50 -3.51 -3.00 -4.48
CA ASP A 50 -2.89 -2.57 -3.23
C ASP A 50 -1.37 -2.64 -3.38
N LEU A 51 -0.66 -1.60 -2.96
CA LEU A 51 0.75 -1.36 -3.25
C LEU A 51 1.45 -0.76 -2.04
N ASP A 52 2.78 -0.86 -2.01
CA ASP A 52 3.60 -0.43 -0.89
C ASP A 52 4.51 0.74 -1.27
N GLY A 53 4.42 1.87 -0.59
CA GLY A 53 5.24 3.06 -0.81
C GLY A 53 6.40 3.19 0.18
N GLN A 54 7.60 3.42 -0.33
CA GLN A 54 8.80 3.72 0.47
C GLN A 54 9.62 4.87 -0.13
N MET A 55 10.30 5.61 0.75
CA MET A 55 11.18 6.72 0.36
C MET A 55 12.59 6.25 0.03
N THR A 56 13.13 6.75 -1.09
CA THR A 56 14.55 6.67 -1.44
C THR A 56 15.37 7.72 -0.68
N VAL A 57 16.70 7.56 -0.68
CA VAL A 57 17.62 8.50 0.01
C VAL A 57 17.59 9.91 -0.59
N ASP A 58 17.24 10.02 -1.88
CA ASP A 58 17.12 11.27 -2.63
C ASP A 58 15.67 11.80 -2.68
N GLY A 59 14.80 11.33 -1.78
CA GLY A 59 13.48 11.91 -1.55
C GLY A 59 12.45 11.58 -2.64
N LYS A 60 12.51 10.38 -3.21
CA LYS A 60 11.51 9.88 -4.18
C LYS A 60 10.66 8.80 -3.53
N LEU A 61 9.34 8.86 -3.75
CA LEU A 61 8.40 7.83 -3.33
C LEU A 61 8.36 6.72 -4.38
N VAL A 62 8.93 5.56 -4.06
CA VAL A 62 8.94 4.36 -4.90
C VAL A 62 7.96 3.32 -4.38
N ILE A 63 7.49 2.48 -5.28
CA ILE A 63 6.55 1.40 -5.01
C ILE A 63 7.34 0.11 -4.87
N TYR A 64 7.50 -0.35 -3.62
CA TYR A 64 8.27 -1.53 -3.23
C TYR A 64 7.99 -1.92 -1.77
N HIS A 65 7.77 -3.20 -1.49
CA HIS A 65 7.35 -3.69 -0.17
C HIS A 65 8.47 -3.78 0.88
N ASP A 66 9.58 -4.44 0.54
CA ASP A 66 10.58 -4.85 1.53
C ASP A 66 11.52 -3.69 1.87
N PRO A 67 12.05 -3.61 3.10
CA PRO A 67 13.11 -2.63 3.40
C PRO A 67 14.44 -2.97 2.68
N LYS A 68 14.59 -4.22 2.21
CA LYS A 68 15.78 -4.71 1.50
C LYS A 68 15.45 -5.17 0.09
N LEU A 69 16.43 -5.04 -0.80
CA LEU A 69 16.30 -5.32 -2.24
C LEU A 69 16.44 -6.81 -2.60
N ASP A 70 17.08 -7.58 -1.71
CA ASP A 70 17.59 -8.93 -1.94
C ASP A 70 16.52 -9.97 -2.34
N ARG A 71 15.27 -9.78 -1.88
CA ARG A 71 14.20 -10.75 -2.16
C ARG A 71 13.69 -10.64 -3.59
N LEU A 72 13.44 -9.43 -4.09
CA LEU A 72 12.68 -9.20 -5.33
C LEU A 72 13.51 -8.61 -6.46
N THR A 73 14.74 -8.18 -6.22
CA THR A 73 15.63 -7.67 -7.28
C THR A 73 16.94 -8.44 -7.35
N ASP A 74 17.69 -8.23 -8.44
CA ASP A 74 19.06 -8.68 -8.61
C ASP A 74 20.09 -7.86 -7.79
N GLY A 75 19.64 -6.84 -7.07
CA GLY A 75 20.46 -6.03 -6.15
C GLY A 75 20.42 -6.52 -4.70
N THR A 76 21.24 -5.88 -3.86
CA THR A 76 21.31 -6.14 -2.41
C THR A 76 21.32 -4.85 -1.60
N GLY A 77 20.94 -4.96 -0.33
CA GLY A 77 21.04 -3.88 0.66
C GLY A 77 19.73 -3.13 0.89
N SER A 78 19.82 -2.05 1.67
CA SER A 78 18.67 -1.26 2.11
C SER A 78 18.14 -0.36 1.01
N LEU A 79 16.83 -0.36 0.78
CA LEU A 79 16.18 0.55 -0.18
C LEU A 79 16.36 2.02 0.22
N LYS A 80 16.28 2.32 1.53
CA LYS A 80 16.38 3.69 2.07
C LYS A 80 17.77 4.32 1.90
N GLU A 81 18.78 3.52 1.52
CA GLU A 81 20.15 3.99 1.28
C GLU A 81 20.45 4.19 -0.22
N LYS A 82 19.48 3.93 -1.11
CA LYS A 82 19.64 4.05 -2.56
C LYS A 82 18.93 5.27 -3.11
N THR A 83 19.50 5.87 -4.15
CA THR A 83 18.83 6.89 -4.96
C THR A 83 17.87 6.25 -5.95
N LEU A 84 16.90 7.00 -6.47
CA LEU A 84 16.02 6.50 -7.54
C LEU A 84 16.82 6.01 -8.75
N ALA A 85 17.87 6.75 -9.14
CA ALA A 85 18.72 6.35 -10.26
C ALA A 85 19.37 4.97 -10.03
N GLN A 86 19.89 4.72 -8.83
CA GLN A 86 20.46 3.41 -8.49
C GLN A 86 19.41 2.29 -8.49
N LEU A 87 18.19 2.58 -8.02
CA LEU A 87 17.09 1.60 -8.02
C LEU A 87 16.60 1.27 -9.43
N LYS A 88 16.64 2.22 -10.36
CA LYS A 88 16.24 2.02 -11.76
C LYS A 88 17.20 1.11 -12.55
N GLU A 89 18.42 0.90 -12.06
CA GLU A 89 19.35 -0.06 -12.68
C GLU A 89 18.96 -1.51 -12.40
N LEU A 90 18.26 -1.79 -11.30
CA LEU A 90 17.91 -3.14 -10.87
C LEU A 90 16.82 -3.80 -11.74
N ASP A 91 16.84 -5.12 -11.82
CA ASP A 91 15.80 -5.95 -12.45
C ASP A 91 14.87 -6.52 -11.38
N LEU A 92 13.67 -5.97 -11.28
CA LEU A 92 12.59 -6.43 -10.39
C LEU A 92 11.92 -7.71 -10.92
N GLY A 93 12.04 -7.98 -12.22
CA GLY A 93 11.52 -9.17 -12.88
C GLY A 93 12.47 -10.36 -12.87
N PHE A 94 13.64 -10.24 -12.25
CA PHE A 94 14.74 -11.20 -12.42
C PHE A 94 14.45 -12.63 -11.91
N LYS A 95 13.48 -12.78 -11.00
CA LYS A 95 13.02 -14.08 -10.47
C LYS A 95 11.73 -14.59 -11.13
N PHE A 96 11.16 -13.81 -12.03
CA PHE A 96 9.89 -14.10 -12.69
C PHE A 96 10.11 -14.63 -14.11
N HIS A 97 9.00 -14.96 -14.78
CA HIS A 97 9.00 -15.41 -16.17
C HIS A 97 9.78 -14.44 -17.07
N GLU A 98 10.44 -14.97 -18.11
CA GLU A 98 11.33 -14.20 -19.01
C GLU A 98 10.70 -12.91 -19.56
N LYS A 99 9.38 -12.95 -19.82
CA LYS A 99 8.59 -11.79 -20.26
C LYS A 99 8.66 -10.56 -19.33
N PHE A 100 9.07 -10.73 -18.07
CA PHE A 100 9.19 -9.66 -17.08
C PHE A 100 10.63 -9.19 -16.88
N ARG A 101 11.62 -9.79 -17.57
CA ARG A 101 13.02 -9.38 -17.46
C ARG A 101 13.20 -7.91 -17.80
N GLY A 102 13.92 -7.19 -16.94
CA GLY A 102 14.16 -5.76 -17.08
C GLY A 102 13.05 -4.87 -16.51
N GLU A 103 12.01 -5.44 -15.89
CA GLU A 103 11.03 -4.67 -15.12
C GLU A 103 11.73 -3.85 -14.04
N LYS A 104 11.37 -2.57 -13.92
CA LYS A 104 12.06 -1.63 -13.02
C LYS A 104 11.21 -1.30 -11.80
N ILE A 105 11.88 -0.98 -10.69
CA ILE A 105 11.23 -0.35 -9.54
C ILE A 105 10.56 0.95 -10.03
N SER A 106 9.28 1.11 -9.72
CA SER A 106 8.48 2.24 -10.18
C SER A 106 8.31 3.29 -9.09
N THR A 107 8.21 4.55 -9.49
CA THR A 107 7.78 5.64 -8.62
C THR A 107 6.27 5.63 -8.49
N TYR A 108 5.75 6.23 -7.42
CA TYR A 108 4.30 6.42 -7.28
C TYR A 108 3.71 7.24 -8.44
N GLU A 109 4.45 8.24 -8.94
CA GLU A 109 4.03 9.03 -10.10
C GLU A 109 3.91 8.19 -11.39
N GLU A 110 4.83 7.24 -11.62
CA GLU A 110 4.73 6.31 -12.75
C GLU A 110 3.50 5.41 -12.62
N ILE A 111 3.20 4.91 -11.41
CA ILE A 111 1.97 4.13 -11.16
C ILE A 111 0.71 4.96 -11.42
N LEU A 112 0.65 6.20 -10.93
CA LEU A 112 -0.51 7.09 -11.17
C LEU A 112 -0.73 7.33 -12.67
N LYS A 113 0.34 7.58 -13.42
CA LYS A 113 0.27 7.76 -14.88
C LYS A 113 -0.20 6.50 -15.61
N GLU A 114 0.28 5.33 -15.18
CA GLU A 114 -0.17 4.07 -15.75
C GLU A 114 -1.63 3.83 -15.43
N VAL A 115 -2.06 3.95 -14.17
CA VAL A 115 -3.45 3.67 -13.82
C VAL A 115 -4.40 4.66 -14.46
N ASN A 116 -4.15 5.96 -14.34
CA ASN A 116 -4.94 7.04 -14.96
C ASN A 116 -6.47 6.83 -14.80
N GLY A 117 -6.90 6.50 -13.58
CA GLY A 117 -8.32 6.28 -13.25
C GLY A 117 -8.93 4.94 -13.72
N ARG A 118 -8.15 4.04 -14.35
CA ARG A 118 -8.64 2.71 -14.79
C ARG A 118 -8.84 1.72 -13.65
N LEU A 119 -8.19 1.95 -12.50
CA LEU A 119 -8.27 1.14 -11.30
C LEU A 119 -8.36 2.04 -10.08
N LYS A 120 -8.90 1.52 -8.98
CA LYS A 120 -8.60 2.07 -7.66
C LYS A 120 -7.20 1.63 -7.24
N ILE A 121 -6.45 2.53 -6.60
CA ILE A 121 -5.13 2.20 -6.04
C ILE A 121 -5.09 2.51 -4.56
N PHE A 122 -4.66 1.52 -3.78
CA PHE A 122 -4.31 1.70 -2.38
C PHE A 122 -2.79 1.69 -2.29
N VAL A 123 -2.21 2.70 -1.61
CA VAL A 123 -0.77 2.76 -1.38
C VAL A 123 -0.49 2.90 0.11
N GLU A 124 0.12 1.87 0.68
CA GLU A 124 0.59 1.88 2.07
C GLU A 124 1.86 2.73 2.19
N LEU A 125 1.80 3.83 2.94
CA LEU A 125 3.01 4.59 3.30
C LEU A 125 3.70 3.95 4.52
N LYS A 126 4.87 3.36 4.28
CA LYS A 126 5.66 2.60 5.28
C LYS A 126 6.51 3.48 6.20
N THR A 127 5.86 4.42 6.89
CA THR A 127 6.50 5.31 7.85
C THR A 127 6.33 4.78 9.27
N SER A 128 7.42 4.32 9.88
CA SER A 128 7.41 3.78 11.25
C SER A 128 7.62 4.84 12.35
N THR A 129 7.89 6.09 11.98
CA THR A 129 8.17 7.19 12.90
C THR A 129 6.92 8.03 13.21
N ILE A 130 6.94 8.72 14.36
CA ILE A 130 5.91 9.72 14.66
C ILE A 130 6.05 10.92 13.71
N GLY A 131 7.28 11.31 13.37
CA GLY A 131 7.54 12.36 12.38
C GLY A 131 7.28 11.87 10.95
N SER A 132 7.00 12.83 10.05
CA SER A 132 6.90 12.60 8.61
C SER A 132 8.29 12.37 8.00
N ASP A 133 8.36 11.49 7.01
CA ASP A 133 9.52 11.27 6.14
C ASP A 133 9.32 11.91 4.75
N SER A 134 8.37 12.87 4.64
CA SER A 134 7.91 13.53 3.41
C SER A 134 7.11 12.66 2.45
N SER A 135 6.87 11.38 2.76
CA SER A 135 6.05 10.52 1.89
C SER A 135 4.61 11.03 1.78
N GLU A 136 4.04 11.61 2.84
CA GLU A 136 2.68 12.16 2.83
C GLU A 136 2.58 13.36 1.90
N ASP A 137 3.51 14.32 2.02
CA ASP A 137 3.55 15.52 1.18
C ASP A 137 3.68 15.17 -0.31
N ILE A 138 4.57 14.21 -0.62
CA ILE A 138 4.78 13.75 -2.01
C ILE A 138 3.55 13.03 -2.54
N ALA A 139 2.99 12.10 -1.76
CA ALA A 139 1.82 11.33 -2.20
C ALA A 139 0.59 12.23 -2.40
N VAL A 140 0.28 13.12 -1.46
CA VAL A 140 -0.82 14.07 -1.57
C VAL A 140 -0.61 15.03 -2.74
N GLY A 141 0.60 15.59 -2.88
CA GLY A 141 0.92 16.48 -3.99
C GLY A 141 0.77 15.82 -5.36
N LEU A 142 1.12 14.53 -5.47
CA LEU A 142 0.91 13.75 -6.69
C LEU A 142 -0.58 13.46 -6.94
N ILE A 143 -1.35 13.10 -5.92
CA ILE A 143 -2.81 12.91 -6.07
C ILE A 143 -3.47 14.20 -6.56
N GLN A 144 -3.09 15.35 -6.02
CA GLN A 144 -3.57 16.66 -6.47
C GLN A 144 -3.16 16.96 -7.91
N LYS A 145 -1.88 16.75 -8.24
CA LYS A 145 -1.34 17.00 -9.59
C LYS A 145 -2.07 16.20 -10.67
N TYR A 146 -2.46 14.96 -10.36
CA TYR A 146 -3.11 14.05 -11.30
C TYR A 146 -4.63 14.01 -11.18
N ASN A 147 -5.24 14.85 -10.34
CA ASN A 147 -6.67 14.82 -10.02
C ASN A 147 -7.15 13.40 -9.65
N ALA A 148 -6.35 12.70 -8.85
CA ALA A 148 -6.55 11.29 -8.55
C ALA A 148 -7.43 11.02 -7.32
N HIS A 149 -8.06 12.05 -6.74
CA HIS A 149 -8.83 11.94 -5.49
C HIS A 149 -9.92 10.86 -5.50
N ASP A 150 -10.51 10.60 -6.67
CA ASP A 150 -11.62 9.64 -6.81
C ASP A 150 -11.17 8.18 -6.91
N TRP A 151 -9.87 7.92 -7.14
CA TRP A 151 -9.37 6.57 -7.41
C TRP A 151 -8.04 6.23 -6.74
N ALA A 152 -7.35 7.19 -6.12
CA ALA A 152 -6.14 6.96 -5.35
C ALA A 152 -6.38 7.17 -3.84
N TYR A 153 -5.99 6.17 -3.06
CA TYR A 153 -6.19 6.11 -1.62
C TYR A 153 -4.86 5.84 -0.94
N LEU A 154 -4.62 6.48 0.20
CA LEU A 154 -3.42 6.31 0.98
C LEU A 154 -3.71 5.52 2.25
N SER A 155 -2.92 4.50 2.53
CA SER A 155 -3.10 3.63 3.67
C SER A 155 -1.88 3.62 4.58
N SER A 156 -2.05 3.25 5.84
CA SER A 156 -0.95 3.04 6.78
C SER A 156 -1.41 2.32 8.04
N PHE A 157 -0.51 1.56 8.65
CA PHE A 157 -0.63 1.11 10.04
C PHE A 157 -0.38 2.24 11.05
N ASN A 158 0.28 3.33 10.63
CA ASN A 158 0.63 4.45 11.49
C ASN A 158 -0.47 5.52 11.46
N PRO A 159 -1.25 5.70 12.53
CA PRO A 159 -2.37 6.64 12.52
C PRO A 159 -1.92 8.11 12.39
N PHE A 160 -0.67 8.44 12.75
CA PHE A 160 -0.14 9.79 12.56
C PHE A 160 0.05 10.14 11.09
N VAL A 161 0.36 9.15 10.24
CA VAL A 161 0.43 9.32 8.78
C VAL A 161 -0.94 9.71 8.23
N LEU A 162 -1.99 8.97 8.62
CA LEU A 162 -3.36 9.24 8.16
C LEU A 162 -3.85 10.64 8.60
N TYR A 163 -3.56 11.01 9.86
CA TYR A 163 -3.87 12.34 10.37
C TYR A 163 -3.16 13.44 9.58
N ARG A 164 -1.88 13.27 9.24
CA ARG A 164 -1.13 14.24 8.42
C ARG A 164 -1.66 14.34 7.01
N ILE A 165 -2.00 13.22 6.37
CA ILE A 165 -2.63 13.22 5.04
C ILE A 165 -3.90 14.07 5.05
N LYS A 166 -4.82 13.82 6.00
CA LYS A 166 -6.07 14.60 6.12
C LYS A 166 -5.83 16.08 6.47
N LYS A 167 -4.70 16.41 7.11
CA LYS A 167 -4.29 17.81 7.35
C LYS A 167 -3.76 18.49 6.08
N LEU A 168 -3.06 17.75 5.21
CA LEU A 168 -2.55 18.25 3.94
C LEU A 168 -3.68 18.42 2.91
N ASP A 169 -4.57 17.44 2.83
CA ASP A 169 -5.74 17.47 1.95
C ASP A 169 -6.85 16.56 2.51
N GLU A 170 -7.94 17.17 2.96
CA GLU A 170 -9.08 16.43 3.54
C GLU A 170 -9.82 15.54 2.53
N LYS A 171 -9.69 15.83 1.23
CA LYS A 171 -10.34 15.09 0.14
C LYS A 171 -9.60 13.82 -0.23
N VAL A 172 -8.33 13.68 0.17
CA VAL A 172 -7.59 12.44 -0.08
C VAL A 172 -8.19 11.34 0.77
N ASN A 173 -8.63 10.27 0.13
CA ASN A 173 -9.21 9.14 0.80
C ASN A 173 -8.11 8.36 1.55
N THR A 174 -8.37 7.99 2.80
CA THR A 174 -7.44 7.25 3.64
C THR A 174 -7.99 5.93 4.15
N MET A 175 -7.12 4.94 4.27
CA MET A 175 -7.46 3.62 4.81
C MET A 175 -6.59 3.29 6.01
N PHE A 176 -7.22 2.97 7.14
CA PHE A 176 -6.50 2.55 8.34
C PHE A 176 -6.33 1.04 8.34
N ILE A 177 -5.08 0.59 8.20
CA ILE A 177 -4.74 -0.83 8.22
C ILE A 177 -4.48 -1.24 9.66
N PHE A 178 -5.07 -2.35 10.08
CA PHE A 178 -4.80 -2.96 11.37
C PHE A 178 -4.90 -4.48 11.28
N LYS A 179 -4.18 -5.16 12.16
CA LYS A 179 -4.34 -6.60 12.30
C LYS A 179 -5.26 -6.90 13.47
N ASP A 180 -6.42 -7.44 13.17
CA ASP A 180 -7.16 -8.16 14.20
C ASP A 180 -6.40 -9.44 14.56
N VAL A 181 -6.28 -9.73 15.85
CA VAL A 181 -5.67 -10.97 16.33
C VAL A 181 -6.72 -11.97 16.82
N ASN A 182 -8.00 -11.57 16.81
CA ASN A 182 -9.14 -12.45 17.06
C ASN A 182 -9.68 -13.04 15.75
N VAL A 183 -8.79 -13.43 14.84
CA VAL A 183 -9.14 -14.08 13.56
C VAL A 183 -9.07 -15.59 13.72
N ASP A 184 -9.85 -16.29 12.91
CA ASP A 184 -9.79 -17.74 12.78
C ASP A 184 -8.33 -18.21 12.60
N PRO A 185 -7.82 -19.16 13.42
CA PRO A 185 -6.48 -19.70 13.28
C PRO A 185 -6.14 -20.23 11.88
N GLU A 186 -7.12 -20.66 11.08
CA GLU A 186 -6.89 -21.09 9.69
C GLU A 186 -6.56 -19.92 8.77
N ILE A 187 -7.24 -18.77 8.92
CA ILE A 187 -6.94 -17.55 8.14
C ILE A 187 -5.52 -17.05 8.46
N LEU A 188 -5.09 -17.17 9.73
CA LEU A 188 -3.75 -16.78 10.14
C LEU A 188 -2.64 -17.57 9.43
N LYS A 189 -2.92 -18.77 8.90
CA LYS A 189 -1.95 -19.58 8.14
C LYS A 189 -1.74 -19.07 6.71
N GLU A 190 -2.72 -18.36 6.15
CA GLU A 190 -2.64 -17.79 4.79
C GLU A 190 -1.90 -16.46 4.75
N ILE A 191 -1.75 -15.78 5.90
CA ILE A 191 -1.01 -14.53 6.02
C ILE A 191 0.50 -14.82 5.99
N HIS A 192 1.24 -14.14 5.10
CA HIS A 192 2.68 -14.32 5.00
C HIS A 192 3.36 -13.93 6.33
N PRO A 193 4.30 -14.73 6.87
CA PRO A 193 4.88 -14.50 8.19
C PRO A 193 5.50 -13.11 8.41
N THR A 194 5.98 -12.46 7.34
CA THR A 194 6.53 -11.10 7.37
C THR A 194 5.50 -10.03 7.71
N ASP A 195 4.24 -10.27 7.35
CA ASP A 195 3.15 -9.29 7.47
C ASP A 195 2.59 -9.27 8.92
N THR A 196 3.14 -10.12 9.79
CA THR A 196 2.68 -10.31 11.18
C THR A 196 3.63 -9.70 12.22
N LYS A 197 4.85 -9.34 11.84
CA LYS A 197 5.89 -8.89 12.78
C LYS A 197 5.82 -7.38 13.00
N GLY A 198 5.76 -6.96 14.26
CA GLY A 198 6.03 -5.57 14.67
C GLY A 198 4.81 -4.69 14.97
N ILE A 199 3.58 -5.22 14.93
CA ILE A 199 2.38 -4.42 15.21
C ILE A 199 2.23 -4.14 16.72
N PRO A 200 2.23 -2.87 17.15
CA PRO A 200 2.06 -2.50 18.56
C PRO A 200 0.76 -3.07 19.15
N TRP A 201 0.78 -3.45 20.43
CA TRP A 201 -0.42 -3.98 21.12
C TRP A 201 -1.63 -3.05 21.02
N MET A 202 -1.40 -1.73 21.07
CA MET A 202 -2.47 -0.73 20.93
C MET A 202 -3.22 -0.83 19.60
N LEU A 203 -2.54 -1.21 18.51
CA LEU A 203 -3.18 -1.39 17.20
C LEU A 203 -3.92 -2.74 17.09
N ARG A 204 -3.69 -3.67 18.02
CA ARG A 204 -4.42 -4.94 18.12
C ARG A 204 -5.68 -4.82 18.98
N ASN A 205 -5.73 -3.85 19.89
CA ASN A 205 -6.86 -3.65 20.81
C ASN A 205 -7.95 -2.76 20.20
N GLU A 206 -9.19 -3.25 20.14
CA GLU A 206 -10.29 -2.53 19.46
C GLU A 206 -10.75 -1.25 20.19
N PHE A 207 -10.62 -1.18 21.52
CA PHE A 207 -10.90 0.06 22.25
C PHE A 207 -9.94 1.17 21.82
N CYS A 208 -8.65 0.86 21.74
CA CYS A 208 -7.62 1.79 21.27
C CYS A 208 -7.86 2.17 19.79
N ARG A 209 -8.13 1.20 18.92
CA ARG A 209 -8.45 1.45 17.50
C ARG A 209 -9.68 2.36 17.34
N SER A 210 -10.74 2.16 18.13
CA SER A 210 -11.93 3.02 18.14
C SER A 210 -11.60 4.48 18.45
N LEU A 211 -10.75 4.74 19.44
CA LEU A 211 -10.31 6.10 19.77
C LEU A 211 -9.46 6.70 18.64
N ILE A 212 -8.56 5.91 18.06
CA ILE A 212 -7.74 6.32 16.92
C ILE A 212 -8.62 6.73 15.73
N ARG A 213 -9.63 5.92 15.37
CA ARG A 213 -10.53 6.18 14.23
C ARG A 213 -11.32 7.49 14.39
N ARG A 214 -11.69 7.87 15.63
CA ARG A 214 -12.35 9.17 15.88
C ARG A 214 -11.44 10.36 15.57
N TRP A 215 -10.14 10.18 15.77
CA TRP A 215 -9.14 11.21 15.57
C TRP A 215 -8.64 11.25 14.12
N THR A 216 -8.31 10.10 13.52
CA THR A 216 -7.80 10.02 12.14
C THR A 216 -8.88 10.08 11.08
N LYS A 217 -10.13 9.73 11.42
CA LYS A 217 -11.30 9.71 10.53
C LYS A 217 -10.99 9.06 9.17
N PRO A 218 -10.51 7.79 9.15
CA PRO A 218 -10.22 7.12 7.90
C PRO A 218 -11.52 6.84 7.16
N ASP A 219 -11.47 6.86 5.83
CA ASP A 219 -12.60 6.55 4.97
C ASP A 219 -12.84 5.04 4.89
N PHE A 220 -11.77 4.23 5.02
CA PHE A 220 -11.81 2.77 4.96
C PHE A 220 -11.02 2.11 6.09
N LEU A 221 -11.36 0.85 6.36
CA LEU A 221 -10.63 -0.04 7.27
C LEU A 221 -10.14 -1.26 6.49
N SER A 222 -8.92 -1.72 6.78
CA SER A 222 -8.34 -2.95 6.24
C SER A 222 -7.65 -3.77 7.32
#